data_AF-A0A8T4UDG5-F1
#
_entry.id   AF-A0A8T4UDG5-F1
#
_cell.length_a   1.000
_cell.length_b   1.000
_cell.length_c   1.000
_cell.angle_alpha   90.00
_cell.angle_beta   90.00
_cell.angle_gamma   90.00
#
_symmetry.space_group_name_H-M   'P 1'
#
loop_
_entity.id
_entity.type
_entity.pdbx_description
1 polymer ?
#
loop_
_entity_poly.entity_id
_entity_poly.type
_entity_poly.pdbx_seq_one_letter_code
_entity_poly.pdbx_strand_id
1 'polypeptide(L)' 'MNKIKSDIEIALFLAGHIDNPCIDPITGKNIRPFYIRLAKEQLPRFSNPYAVTFLRDKIEEYSQVL' A
#
# COMPACT_ATOMS: atom_id res chain seq x y z
N MET A 1 5.23 -22.37 -10.74
CA MET A 1 6.02 -21.89 -9.59
C MET A 1 5.25 -20.74 -8.95
N ASN A 2 4.54 -20.98 -7.84
CA ASN A 2 3.84 -19.92 -7.11
C ASN A 2 4.89 -19.05 -6.42
N LYS A 3 5.17 -17.86 -6.98
CA LYS A 3 6.13 -16.92 -6.39
C LYS A 3 5.50 -16.35 -5.12
N ILE A 4 5.92 -16.83 -3.95
CA ILE A 4 5.63 -16.15 -2.68
C ILE A 4 6.31 -14.80 -2.78
N LYS A 5 5.52 -13.72 -2.85
CA LYS A 5 6.07 -12.37 -2.82
C LYS A 5 6.60 -12.11 -1.41
N SER A 6 7.81 -11.57 -1.33
CA SER A 6 8.36 -11.11 -0.05
C SER A 6 7.56 -9.92 0.48
N ASP A 7 7.57 -9.70 1.79
CA ASP A 7 6.92 -8.54 2.42
C ASP A 7 7.36 -7.22 1.78
N ILE A 8 8.63 -7.11 1.38
CA ILE A 8 9.18 -5.94 0.69
C ILE A 8 8.57 -5.78 -0.71
N GLU A 9 8.44 -6.84 -1.50
CA GLU A 9 7.78 -6.77 -2.82
C GLU A 9 6.32 -6.32 -2.69
N ILE A 10 5.61 -6.79 -1.66
CA ILE A 10 4.23 -6.38 -1.39
C ILE A 10 4.20 -4.91 -0.94
N ALA A 11 5.09 -4.50 -0.04
CA ALA A 11 5.18 -3.13 0.45
C ALA A 11 5.45 -2.13 -0.68
N LEU A 12 6.42 -2.43 -1.55
CA LEU A 12 6.76 -1.60 -2.71
C LEU A 12 5.60 -1.49 -3.70
N PHE A 13 4.90 -2.60 -3.95
CA PHE A 13 3.73 -2.61 -4.82
C PHE A 13 2.61 -1.70 -4.28
N LEU A 14 2.31 -1.81 -2.99
CA LEU A 14 1.28 -0.99 -2.34
C LEU A 14 1.68 0.49 -2.31
N ALA A 15 2.92 0.79 -1.91
CA ALA A 15 3.45 2.15 -1.88
C ALA A 15 3.40 2.81 -3.27
N GLY A 16 3.75 2.09 -4.34
CA GLY A 16 3.68 2.62 -5.70
C GLY A 16 2.29 3.11 -6.09
N HIS A 17 1.23 2.39 -5.69
CA HIS A 17 -0.15 2.81 -5.92
C HIS A 17 -0.64 3.91 -4.96
N ILE A 18 -0.05 4.04 -3.78
CA ILE A 18 -0.36 5.12 -2.84
C ILE A 18 0.29 6.44 -3.32
N ASP A 19 1.57 6.39 -3.68
CA ASP A 19 2.34 7.54 -4.16
C ASP A 19 1.75 8.06 -5.48
N ASN A 20 1.46 7.15 -6.42
CA ASN A 20 0.95 7.47 -7.76
C ASN A 20 -0.41 6.80 -7.99
N PRO A 21 -1.49 7.29 -7.37
CA PRO A 21 -2.80 6.68 -7.53
C PRO A 21 -3.37 6.97 -8.92
N CYS A 22 -4.00 5.96 -9.52
CA CYS A 22 -4.82 6.21 -10.69
C CYS A 22 -6.27 6.57 -10.30
N ILE A 23 -7.02 7.00 -11.30
CA ILE A 23 -8.44 7.22 -11.19
C ILE A 23 -9.14 5.96 -11.70
N ASP A 24 -10.10 5.46 -10.94
CA ASP A 24 -10.98 4.39 -11.40
C ASP A 24 -11.77 4.90 -12.62
N PRO A 25 -11.64 4.28 -13.81
CA PRO A 25 -12.29 4.75 -15.02
C PRO A 25 -13.82 4.59 -15.00
N ILE A 26 -14.38 3.76 -14.11
CA ILE A 26 -15.82 3.53 -13.98
C ILE A 26 -16.44 4.58 -13.05
N THR A 27 -15.83 4.81 -11.89
CA THR A 27 -16.40 5.68 -10.85
C THR A 27 -15.84 7.10 -10.85
N GLY A 28 -14.73 7.34 -11.56
CA GLY A 28 -14.01 8.61 -11.54
C GLY A 28 -13.30 8.90 -10.21
N LYS A 29 -13.27 7.95 -9.27
CA LYS A 29 -12.70 8.14 -7.93
C LYS A 29 -11.20 7.86 -7.90
N ASN A 30 -10.47 8.65 -7.12
CA ASN A 30 -9.09 8.36 -6.78
C ASN A 30 -9.02 7.08 -5.93
N ILE A 31 -8.21 6.11 -6.35
CA ILE A 31 -8.13 4.81 -5.67
C ILE A 31 -7.08 4.75 -4.56
N ARG A 32 -6.38 5.85 -4.26
CA ARG A 32 -5.46 5.94 -3.11
C ARG A 32 -6.10 5.45 -1.80
N PRO A 33 -7.34 5.84 -1.43
CA PRO A 33 -7.96 5.36 -0.18
C PRO A 33 -8.14 3.84 -0.15
N PHE A 34 -8.38 3.22 -1.31
CA PHE A 34 -8.44 1.76 -1.42
C PHE A 34 -7.10 1.12 -1.08
N TYR A 35 -6.00 1.61 -1.66
CA TYR A 35 -4.67 1.06 -1.39
C TYR A 35 -4.16 1.36 0.02
N ILE A 36 -4.50 2.52 0.60
CA ILE A 36 -4.22 2.81 2.01
C ILE A 36 -4.91 1.79 2.92
N ARG A 37 -6.20 1.50 2.68
CA ARG A 37 -6.94 0.50 3.45
C ARG A 37 -6.31 -0.89 3.29
N LEU A 38 -6.04 -1.29 2.04
CA LEU A 38 -5.41 -2.58 1.76
C LEU A 38 -4.04 -2.72 2.44
N ALA A 39 -3.24 -1.65 2.45
CA ALA A 39 -1.95 -1.63 3.13
C ALA A 39 -2.09 -1.81 4.66
N LYS A 40 -3.06 -1.14 5.29
CA LYS A 40 -3.39 -1.34 6.71
C LYS A 40 -3.80 -2.79 7.01
N GLU A 41 -4.53 -3.44 6.10
CA GLU A 41 -4.95 -4.84 6.23
C GLU A 41 -3.80 -5.85 6.03
N GLN A 42 -2.77 -5.50 5.23
CA GLN A 42 -1.60 -6.37 5.01
C GLN A 42 -0.55 -6.25 6.11
N LEU A 43 -0.41 -5.09 6.76
CA LEU A 43 0.61 -4.85 7.80
C LEU A 43 0.72 -5.95 8.87
N PRO A 44 -0.38 -6.49 9.45
CA PRO A 44 -0.30 -7.55 10.45
C PRO A 44 0.27 -8.88 9.95
N ARG A 45 0.38 -9.05 8.62
CA ARG A 45 0.88 -10.29 7.98
C ARG A 45 2.36 -10.22 7.64
N PHE A 46 2.97 -9.04 7.70
CA PHE A 46 4.39 -8.88 7.40
C PHE A 46 5.23 -9.36 8.58
N SER A 47 6.27 -10.11 8.24
CA SER A 47 7.31 -10.58 9.16
C SER A 47 8.56 -9.71 9.12
N ASN A 48 8.81 -9.03 8.00
CA ASN A 48 9.97 -8.17 7.82
C ASN A 48 9.74 -6.78 8.46
N PRO A 49 10.52 -6.40 9.51
CA PRO A 49 10.33 -5.13 10.21
C PRO A 49 10.58 -3.91 9.32
N TYR A 50 11.49 -4.00 8.33
CA TYR A 50 11.73 -2.91 7.39
C TYR A 50 10.53 -2.69 6.46
N ALA A 51 9.88 -3.77 6.01
CA ALA A 51 8.67 -3.68 5.20
C ALA A 51 7.51 -3.06 5.99
N VAL A 52 7.39 -3.42 7.28
CA VAL A 52 6.39 -2.85 8.20
C VAL A 52 6.59 -1.35 8.37
N THR A 53 7.82 -0.92 8.72
CA THR A 53 8.13 0.50 8.92
C THR A 53 7.90 1.28 7.62
N PHE A 54 8.47 0.83 6.50
CA PHE A 54 8.32 1.49 5.22
C PHE A 54 6.85 1.68 4.82
N LEU A 55 6.02 0.63 4.92
CA LEU A 55 4.62 0.72 4.53
C LEU A 55 3.80 1.58 5.51
N ARG A 56 4.15 1.59 6.80
CA ARG A 56 3.52 2.46 7.79
C ARG A 56 3.81 3.93 7.51
N ASP A 57 5.07 4.28 7.26
CA ASP A 57 5.47 5.65 6.93
C ASP A 57 4.71 6.15 5.69
N LYS A 58 4.56 5.30 4.68
CA LYS A 58 3.77 5.59 3.47
C LYS A 58 2.29 5.78 3.74
N ILE A 59 1.70 5.00 4.63
CA ILE A 59 0.30 5.21 5.03
C ILE A 59 0.15 6.55 5.76
N GLU A 60 1.08 6.88 6.66
CA GLU A 60 1.05 8.11 7.45
C GLU A 60 1.22 9.37 6.60
N GLU A 61 2.17 9.35 5.65
CA GLU A 61 2.43 10.44 4.67
C GLU A 61 1.13 10.92 4.00
N TYR A 62 0.24 10.00 3.63
CA TYR A 62 -1.00 10.31 2.92
C TYR A 62 -2.27 10.26 3.77
N SER A 63 -2.17 9.90 5.06
CA SER A 63 -3.32 9.95 5.98
C SER A 63 -3.58 11.36 6.53
N GLN A 64 -2.61 12.27 6.43
CA GLN A 64 -2.72 13.67 6.86
C GLN A 64 -3.25 14.62 5.77
N VAL A 65 -3.46 14.13 4.55
CA VAL A 65 -3.76 14.94 3.34
C VAL A 65 -5.17 14.63 2.77
N LEU A 66 -5.94 13.77 3.42
CA LEU A 66 -7.33 13.42 3.06
C LEU A 66 -8.32 14.06 4.04
#